data_AF-A0A9W8PN73-F1
#
_entry.id   AF-A0A9W8PN73-F1
#
_cell.length_a   1.000
_cell.length_b   1.000
_cell.length_c   1.000
_cell.angle_alpha   90.00
_cell.angle_beta   90.00
_cell.angle_gamma   90.00
#
_symmetry.space_group_name_H-M   'P 1'
#
loop_
_entity.id
_entity.type
_entity.pdbx_description
1 polymer ?
#
loop_
_entity_poly.entity_id
_entity_poly.type
_entity_poly.pdbx_seq_one_letter_code
_entity_poly.pdbx_strand_id
1 'polypeptide(L)'
;MHTCKTTSPSFRNIAESYHHSCVQLLIALREGDQLITRGVALAATCLLRSYEILDSDVDPNMHLRGAYSMASVHDVLSGNLRAGLFGAGFWNYLREDITFSLFENCPLKMNLDSTPLSTQHESDEDYLNSVTLILGKSINIMYSQDADVLRWEHITESLKEWRNACRVHMKPFSRESTSSHLFPLIWFLQPCHGARFIRSESLQQEVIRQLHACKASIGWPVQRLINDLKAHWEMDQA
;
A
#
# COMPACT_ATOMS: atom_id res chain seq x y z
N MET A 1 -18.63 5.26 6.80
CA MET A 1 -17.53 5.52 5.84
C MET A 1 -17.17 6.99 5.99
N HIS A 2 -16.15 7.31 6.78
CA HIS A 2 -15.74 8.69 7.01
C HIS A 2 -14.80 9.11 5.87
N THR A 3 -15.36 9.73 4.84
CA THR A 3 -14.57 10.40 3.80
C THR A 3 -14.00 11.69 4.40
N CYS A 4 -12.68 11.81 4.39
CA CYS A 4 -11.97 13.03 4.76
C CYS A 4 -12.21 14.07 3.65
N LYS A 5 -13.40 14.65 3.59
CA LYS A 5 -13.67 15.81 2.74
C LYS A 5 -12.94 16.99 3.37
N THR A 6 -12.07 17.66 2.62
CA THR A 6 -11.49 18.94 3.02
C THR A 6 -12.63 19.95 3.15
N THR A 7 -13.13 20.12 4.38
CA THR A 7 -14.33 20.91 4.68
C THR A 7 -14.14 22.43 4.55
N SER A 8 -13.03 22.90 3.98
CA SER A 8 -12.77 24.32 3.75
C SER A 8 -13.10 24.69 2.30
N PRO A 9 -14.33 25.12 1.99
CA PRO A 9 -14.73 25.50 0.62
C PRO A 9 -13.85 26.59 0.00
N SER A 10 -13.11 27.35 0.82
CA SER A 10 -12.18 28.39 0.36
C SER A 10 -11.01 27.90 -0.49
N PHE A 11 -10.61 26.62 -0.39
CA PHE A 11 -9.45 26.09 -1.12
C PHE A 11 -9.81 25.18 -2.29
N ARG A 12 -11.09 24.85 -2.47
CA ARG A 12 -11.54 23.92 -3.52
C ARG A 12 -11.17 24.43 -4.92
N ASN A 13 -11.57 25.65 -5.26
CA ASN A 13 -11.28 26.25 -6.57
C ASN A 13 -9.75 26.36 -6.84
N ILE A 14 -8.96 26.57 -5.79
CA ILE A 14 -7.51 26.64 -5.91
C ILE A 14 -6.94 25.25 -6.18
N ALA A 15 -7.39 24.23 -5.45
CA ALA A 15 -7.00 22.85 -5.67
C ALA A 15 -7.37 22.36 -7.08
N GLU A 16 -8.58 22.67 -7.55
CA GLU A 16 -9.04 22.37 -8.93
C GLU A 16 -8.15 23.05 -9.98
N SER A 17 -7.78 24.31 -9.77
CA SER A 17 -6.87 25.03 -10.67
C SER A 17 -5.47 24.40 -10.73
N TYR A 18 -4.92 23.97 -9.60
CA TYR A 18 -3.63 23.28 -9.55
C TYR A 18 -3.71 21.88 -10.17
N HIS A 19 -4.77 21.13 -9.88
CA HIS A 19 -5.03 19.83 -10.50
C HIS A 19 -5.04 19.96 -12.02
N HIS A 20 -5.84 20.89 -12.57
CA HIS A 20 -5.91 21.12 -14.01
C HIS A 20 -4.54 21.47 -14.61
N SER A 21 -3.79 22.35 -13.94
CA SER A 21 -2.45 22.74 -14.39
C SER A 21 -1.47 21.55 -14.42
N CYS A 22 -1.51 20.70 -13.39
CA CYS A 22 -0.70 19.49 -13.32
C CYS A 22 -1.08 18.48 -14.42
N VAL A 23 -2.38 18.32 -14.70
CA VAL A 23 -2.86 17.46 -15.80
C VAL A 23 -2.34 17.96 -17.14
N GLN A 24 -2.37 19.26 -17.40
CA GLN A 24 -1.81 19.85 -18.63
C GLN A 24 -0.30 19.56 -18.78
N LEU A 25 0.46 19.66 -17.69
CA LEU A 25 1.89 19.32 -17.68
C LEU A 25 2.13 17.84 -18.02
N LEU A 26 1.31 16.93 -17.48
CA LEU A 26 1.41 15.50 -17.77
C LEU A 26 1.06 15.19 -19.23
N ILE A 27 0.03 15.83 -19.79
CA ILE A 27 -0.37 15.67 -21.20
C ILE A 27 0.72 16.16 -22.15
N ALA A 28 1.49 17.17 -21.76
CA ALA A 28 2.57 17.73 -22.58
C ALA A 28 3.82 16.84 -22.64
N LEU A 29 3.93 15.81 -21.78
CA LEU A 29 5.06 14.90 -21.78
C LEU A 29 5.12 14.08 -23.07
N ARG A 30 6.34 13.81 -23.53
CA ARG A 30 6.61 12.99 -24.72
C ARG A 30 7.28 11.68 -24.33
N GLU A 31 7.19 10.70 -25.21
CA GLU A 31 7.92 9.46 -25.06
C GLU A 31 9.44 9.73 -24.91
N GLY A 32 10.07 9.07 -23.95
CA GLY A 32 11.48 9.27 -23.61
C GLY A 32 11.78 10.43 -22.64
N ASP A 33 10.76 11.17 -22.17
CA ASP A 33 10.96 12.23 -21.18
C ASP A 33 11.53 11.66 -19.86
N GLN A 34 12.52 12.35 -19.29
CA GLN A 34 13.14 11.95 -18.02
C GLN A 34 12.16 11.91 -16.85
N LEU A 35 11.10 12.72 -16.88
CA LEU A 35 10.05 12.71 -15.86
C LEU A 35 9.24 11.42 -15.89
N ILE A 36 9.09 10.79 -17.07
CA ILE A 36 8.47 9.46 -17.20
C ILE A 36 9.45 8.39 -16.70
N THR A 37 10.69 8.38 -17.21
CA THR A 37 11.67 7.33 -16.87
C THR A 37 12.10 7.34 -15.41
N ARG A 38 12.03 8.50 -14.73
CA ARG A 38 12.30 8.62 -13.28
C ARG A 38 11.08 8.39 -12.40
N GLY A 39 9.90 8.14 -12.98
CA GLY A 39 8.67 7.82 -12.25
C GLY A 39 7.95 9.04 -11.66
N VAL A 40 8.39 10.26 -11.99
CA VAL A 40 7.76 11.50 -11.53
C VAL A 40 6.36 11.63 -12.13
N ALA A 41 6.22 11.34 -13.42
CA ALA A 41 4.93 11.40 -14.11
C ALA A 41 3.92 10.39 -13.54
N LEU A 42 4.37 9.17 -13.25
CA LEU A 42 3.55 8.14 -12.61
C LEU A 42 3.12 8.56 -11.19
N ALA A 43 4.07 9.01 -10.36
CA ALA A 43 3.77 9.46 -9.00
C ALA A 43 2.81 10.66 -8.98
N ALA A 44 3.04 11.65 -9.86
CA ALA A 44 2.15 12.80 -10.01
C ALA A 44 0.74 12.36 -10.43
N THR A 45 0.63 11.40 -11.35
CA THR A 45 -0.67 10.86 -11.79
C THR A 45 -1.42 10.21 -10.63
N CYS A 46 -0.74 9.42 -9.79
CA CYS A 46 -1.38 8.82 -8.62
C CYS A 46 -1.83 9.86 -7.58
N LEU A 47 -1.05 10.93 -7.37
CA LEU A 47 -1.45 12.03 -6.48
C LEU A 47 -2.68 12.78 -7.00
N LEU A 48 -2.74 13.05 -8.31
CA LEU A 48 -3.91 13.69 -8.94
C LEU A 48 -5.14 12.81 -8.82
N ARG A 49 -5.00 11.50 -9.01
CA ARG A 49 -6.10 10.56 -8.81
C ARG A 49 -6.54 10.48 -7.34
N SER A 50 -5.61 10.49 -6.40
CA SER A 50 -5.93 10.53 -4.96
C SER A 50 -6.77 11.76 -4.62
N TYR A 51 -6.48 12.91 -5.22
CA TYR A 51 -7.32 14.10 -5.10
C TYR A 51 -8.74 13.86 -5.65
N GLU A 52 -8.89 13.28 -6.83
CA GLU A 52 -10.21 13.00 -7.44
C GLU A 52 -11.07 12.06 -6.59
N ILE A 53 -10.48 11.00 -6.05
CA ILE A 53 -11.15 10.07 -5.14
C ILE A 53 -11.63 10.78 -3.86
N LEU A 54 -10.87 11.76 -3.38
CA LEU A 54 -11.22 12.51 -2.17
C LEU A 54 -12.26 13.61 -2.42
N ASP A 55 -12.25 14.22 -3.62
CA ASP A 55 -13.15 15.32 -3.98
C ASP A 55 -14.54 14.83 -4.45
N SER A 56 -14.60 13.65 -5.09
CA SER A 56 -15.82 13.09 -5.67
C SER A 56 -16.29 11.83 -4.97
N ASP A 57 -17.61 11.67 -4.81
CA ASP A 57 -18.20 10.43 -4.26
C ASP A 57 -18.19 9.28 -5.29
N VAL A 58 -17.92 9.58 -6.58
CA VAL A 58 -17.79 8.62 -7.67
C VAL A 58 -16.38 8.75 -8.25
N ASP A 59 -15.65 7.64 -8.32
CA ASP A 59 -14.32 7.59 -8.92
C ASP A 59 -14.44 7.62 -10.46
N PRO A 60 -14.04 8.72 -11.13
CA PRO A 60 -14.18 8.83 -12.58
C PRO A 60 -13.15 7.96 -13.32
N ASN A 61 -12.10 7.52 -12.62
CA ASN A 61 -11.09 6.61 -13.12
C ASN A 61 -10.44 7.04 -14.47
N MET A 62 -10.33 8.35 -14.67
CA MET A 62 -9.80 8.94 -15.90
C MET A 62 -8.29 8.68 -16.00
N HIS A 63 -7.59 8.90 -14.89
CA HIS A 63 -6.14 8.88 -14.85
C HIS A 63 -5.53 7.48 -14.81
N LEU A 64 -6.26 6.42 -14.39
CA LEU A 64 -5.64 5.09 -14.37
C LEU A 64 -5.25 4.61 -15.77
N ARG A 65 -6.04 4.94 -16.81
CA ARG A 65 -5.69 4.53 -18.19
C ARG A 65 -4.37 5.18 -18.65
N GLY A 66 -4.19 6.47 -18.35
CA GLY A 66 -2.95 7.18 -18.68
C GLY A 66 -1.75 6.64 -17.91
N ALA A 67 -1.93 6.40 -16.59
CA ALA A 67 -0.88 5.85 -15.73
C ALA A 67 -0.41 4.46 -16.14
N TYR A 68 -1.28 3.61 -16.69
CA TYR A 68 -0.87 2.30 -17.21
C TYR A 68 0.26 2.40 -18.26
N SER A 69 0.17 3.36 -19.20
CA SER A 69 1.22 3.55 -20.21
C SER A 69 2.58 3.90 -19.61
N MET A 70 2.58 4.59 -18.46
CA MET A 70 3.80 4.95 -17.72
C MET A 70 4.28 3.81 -16.83
N ALA A 71 3.37 3.05 -16.22
CA ALA A 71 3.68 1.91 -15.36
C ALA A 71 4.15 0.67 -16.13
N SER A 72 3.72 0.53 -17.39
CA SER A 72 4.11 -0.56 -18.30
C SER A 72 5.50 -0.36 -18.94
N VAL A 73 6.20 0.74 -18.63
CA VAL A 73 7.59 0.93 -19.07
C VAL A 73 8.44 -0.25 -18.59
N HIS A 74 9.05 -0.90 -19.58
CA HIS A 74 9.48 -2.30 -19.67
C HIS A 74 10.49 -2.81 -18.60
N ASP A 75 10.91 -1.98 -17.64
CA ASP A 75 11.94 -2.32 -16.64
C ASP A 75 11.34 -2.88 -15.32
N VAL A 76 10.06 -2.57 -15.04
CA VAL A 76 9.38 -2.97 -13.79
C VAL A 76 8.79 -4.38 -13.86
N LEU A 77 8.29 -4.78 -15.04
CA LEU A 77 7.69 -6.11 -15.26
C LEU A 77 8.73 -7.19 -15.54
N SER A 78 10.01 -6.83 -15.70
CA SER A 78 11.13 -7.75 -15.96
C SER A 78 11.90 -8.17 -14.69
N GLY A 79 11.41 -7.83 -13.49
CA GLY A 79 11.98 -8.29 -12.22
C GLY A 79 13.04 -7.36 -11.60
N ASN A 80 13.39 -6.25 -12.25
CA ASN A 80 14.26 -5.20 -11.70
C ASN A 80 13.43 -4.03 -11.17
N LEU A 81 12.52 -4.30 -10.24
CA LEU A 81 11.67 -3.26 -9.69
C LEU A 81 12.53 -2.27 -8.91
N ARG A 82 12.91 -1.16 -9.55
CA ARG A 82 13.83 -0.17 -8.97
C ARG A 82 13.23 0.40 -7.69
N ALA A 83 13.93 0.21 -6.58
CA ALA A 83 13.67 0.98 -5.36
C ALA A 83 13.66 2.48 -5.68
N GLY A 84 12.76 3.23 -5.04
CA GLY A 84 12.60 4.67 -5.25
C GLY A 84 11.24 5.06 -5.84
N LEU A 85 11.17 6.28 -6.39
CA LEU A 85 9.90 6.93 -6.75
C LEU A 85 9.08 6.13 -7.78
N PHE A 86 9.75 5.54 -8.77
CA PHE A 86 9.07 4.74 -9.79
C PHE A 86 8.40 3.50 -9.18
N GLY A 87 9.14 2.72 -8.39
CA GLY A 87 8.60 1.55 -7.69
C GLY A 87 7.46 1.92 -6.74
N ALA A 88 7.62 3.01 -5.98
CA ALA A 88 6.55 3.52 -5.11
C ALA A 88 5.28 3.90 -5.92
N GLY A 89 5.46 4.61 -7.05
CA GLY A 89 4.38 4.97 -7.96
C GLY A 89 3.70 3.74 -8.56
N PHE A 90 4.45 2.72 -8.98
CA PHE A 90 3.92 1.46 -9.49
C PHE A 90 3.06 0.74 -8.46
N TRP A 91 3.58 0.54 -7.24
CA TRP A 91 2.83 -0.17 -6.20
C TRP A 91 1.58 0.59 -5.77
N ASN A 92 1.65 1.93 -5.73
CA ASN A 92 0.49 2.75 -5.47
C ASN A 92 -0.56 2.62 -6.58
N TYR A 93 -0.14 2.75 -7.85
CA TYR A 93 -1.00 2.58 -9.02
C TYR A 93 -1.69 1.21 -9.05
N LEU A 94 -0.94 0.11 -8.80
CA LEU A 94 -1.51 -1.24 -8.80
C LEU A 94 -2.57 -1.40 -7.71
N ARG A 95 -2.35 -0.89 -6.49
CA ARG A 95 -3.35 -0.94 -5.41
C ARG A 95 -4.59 -0.11 -5.76
N GLU A 96 -4.39 1.02 -6.38
CA GLU A 96 -5.44 1.90 -6.88
C GLU A 96 -6.31 1.23 -7.96
N ASP A 97 -5.68 0.55 -8.92
CA ASP A 97 -6.35 -0.23 -9.99
C ASP A 97 -7.09 -1.45 -9.43
N ILE A 98 -6.46 -2.21 -8.52
CA ILE A 98 -7.11 -3.31 -7.78
C ILE A 98 -8.36 -2.82 -7.07
N THR A 99 -8.26 -1.70 -6.35
CA THR A 99 -9.38 -1.15 -5.60
C THR A 99 -10.53 -0.83 -6.56
N PHE A 100 -10.26 -0.11 -7.64
CA PHE A 100 -11.28 0.20 -8.65
C PHE A 100 -11.92 -1.07 -9.23
N SER A 101 -11.12 -2.05 -9.65
CA SER A 101 -11.59 -3.30 -10.24
C SER A 101 -12.48 -4.12 -9.30
N LEU A 102 -12.18 -4.12 -8.00
CA LEU A 102 -13.02 -4.79 -7.00
C LEU A 102 -14.36 -4.07 -6.78
N PHE A 103 -14.38 -2.73 -6.80
CA PHE A 103 -15.61 -1.96 -6.66
C PHE A 103 -16.51 -2.04 -7.89
N GLU A 104 -15.92 -1.93 -9.07
CA GLU A 104 -16.67 -1.89 -10.34
C GLU A 104 -16.87 -3.27 -10.98
N ASN A 105 -16.38 -4.33 -10.34
CA ASN A 105 -16.47 -5.70 -10.84
C ASN A 105 -15.96 -5.84 -12.28
N CYS A 106 -14.73 -5.36 -12.51
CA CYS A 106 -14.08 -5.39 -13.82
C CYS A 106 -12.64 -5.91 -13.73
N PRO A 107 -12.00 -6.34 -14.84
CA PRO A 107 -10.56 -6.65 -14.84
C PRO A 107 -9.72 -5.44 -14.45
N LEU A 108 -8.45 -5.67 -14.11
CA LEU A 108 -7.49 -4.57 -13.96
C LEU A 108 -7.28 -3.87 -15.31
N LYS A 109 -6.98 -2.57 -15.26
CA LYS A 109 -6.42 -1.88 -16.44
C LYS A 109 -4.98 -2.31 -16.68
N MET A 110 -4.27 -2.70 -15.63
CA MET A 110 -2.90 -3.18 -15.73
C MET A 110 -2.85 -4.64 -16.21
N ASN A 111 -2.13 -4.86 -17.31
CA ASN A 111 -1.73 -6.21 -17.70
C ASN A 111 -0.55 -6.69 -16.85
N LEU A 112 -0.76 -7.78 -16.11
CA LEU A 112 0.21 -8.42 -15.23
C LEU A 112 0.75 -9.74 -15.78
N ASP A 113 0.37 -10.16 -16.99
CA ASP A 113 0.70 -11.50 -17.50
C ASP A 113 2.21 -11.73 -17.61
N SER A 114 2.94 -10.72 -18.10
CA SER A 114 4.40 -10.77 -18.24
C SER A 114 5.18 -10.54 -16.93
N THR A 115 4.51 -10.15 -15.84
CA THR A 115 5.18 -9.87 -14.56
C THR A 115 5.50 -11.17 -13.83
N PRO A 116 6.77 -11.47 -13.51
CA PRO A 116 7.10 -12.63 -12.71
C PRO A 116 6.58 -12.45 -11.28
N LEU A 117 6.03 -13.51 -10.71
CA LEU A 117 5.82 -13.59 -9.27
C LEU A 117 7.19 -13.84 -8.65
N SER A 118 7.87 -12.77 -8.24
CA SER A 118 9.22 -12.88 -7.70
C SER A 118 9.20 -13.72 -6.42
N THR A 119 10.04 -14.75 -6.36
CA THR A 119 10.22 -15.63 -5.19
C THR A 119 11.33 -15.15 -4.26
N GLN A 120 12.14 -14.18 -4.71
CA GLN A 120 13.21 -13.58 -3.93
C GLN A 120 12.83 -12.15 -3.58
N HIS A 121 12.80 -11.88 -2.26
CA HIS A 121 12.48 -10.57 -1.71
C HIS A 121 13.68 -10.05 -0.92
N GLU A 122 14.21 -8.90 -1.35
CA GLU A 122 15.35 -8.26 -0.72
C GLU A 122 14.93 -7.62 0.62
N SER A 123 13.75 -6.98 0.66
CA SER A 123 13.19 -6.34 1.85
C SER A 123 11.84 -6.93 2.30
N ASP A 124 11.42 -6.59 3.52
CA ASP A 124 10.07 -6.90 4.01
C ASP A 124 8.99 -6.19 3.19
N GLU A 125 9.27 -4.99 2.67
CA GLU A 125 8.37 -4.23 1.81
C GLU A 125 8.16 -4.95 0.48
N ASP A 126 9.22 -5.49 -0.14
CA ASP A 126 9.12 -6.26 -1.38
C ASP A 126 8.30 -7.53 -1.18
N TYR A 127 8.51 -8.22 -0.05
CA TYR A 127 7.72 -9.38 0.32
C TYR A 127 6.25 -9.04 0.53
N LEU A 128 5.94 -7.93 1.21
CA LEU A 128 4.55 -7.51 1.41
C LEU A 128 3.91 -7.02 0.12
N ASN A 129 4.64 -6.29 -0.72
CA ASN A 129 4.13 -5.79 -1.99
C ASN A 129 3.80 -6.93 -2.96
N SER A 130 4.54 -8.04 -2.94
CA SER A 130 4.32 -9.16 -3.88
C SER A 130 2.94 -9.81 -3.76
N VAL A 131 2.30 -9.78 -2.58
CA VAL A 131 0.91 -10.26 -2.43
C VAL A 131 -0.08 -9.45 -3.28
N THR A 132 0.25 -8.18 -3.54
CA THR A 132 -0.55 -7.29 -4.40
C THR A 132 -0.51 -7.77 -5.86
N LEU A 133 0.63 -8.29 -6.33
CA LEU A 133 0.73 -8.91 -7.67
C LEU A 133 -0.09 -10.20 -7.76
N ILE A 134 -0.06 -11.02 -6.71
CA ILE A 134 -0.86 -12.26 -6.64
C ILE A 134 -2.35 -11.93 -6.72
N LEU A 135 -2.80 -10.93 -5.95
CA LEU A 135 -4.20 -10.47 -5.98
C LEU A 135 -4.56 -9.92 -7.36
N GLY A 136 -3.72 -9.06 -7.94
CA GLY A 136 -3.97 -8.48 -9.25
C GLY A 136 -4.09 -9.52 -10.37
N LYS A 137 -3.18 -10.51 -10.39
CA LYS A 137 -3.25 -11.64 -11.34
C LYS A 137 -4.52 -12.46 -11.12
N SER A 138 -4.91 -12.70 -9.86
CA SER A 138 -6.14 -13.42 -9.53
C SER A 138 -7.38 -12.72 -10.08
N ILE A 139 -7.45 -11.38 -9.97
CA ILE A 139 -8.53 -10.58 -10.57
C ILE A 139 -8.55 -10.74 -12.09
N ASN A 140 -7.40 -10.59 -12.76
CA ASN A 140 -7.35 -10.76 -14.22
C ASN A 140 -7.74 -12.17 -14.67
N ILE A 141 -7.37 -13.23 -13.94
CA ILE A 141 -7.81 -14.61 -14.22
C ILE A 141 -9.33 -14.73 -14.07
N MET A 142 -9.92 -14.14 -13.04
CA MET A 142 -11.39 -14.16 -12.81
C MET A 142 -12.18 -13.60 -13.99
N TYR A 143 -11.67 -12.55 -14.63
CA TYR A 143 -12.31 -11.90 -15.78
C TYR A 143 -11.79 -12.39 -17.14
N SER A 144 -10.90 -13.40 -17.16
CA SER A 144 -10.44 -14.02 -18.40
C SER A 144 -11.50 -14.97 -18.96
N GLN A 145 -11.76 -14.92 -20.26
CA GLN A 145 -12.69 -15.86 -20.92
C GLN A 145 -12.16 -17.30 -20.91
N ASP A 146 -10.83 -17.46 -20.91
CA ASP A 146 -10.11 -18.74 -20.91
C ASP A 146 -9.51 -19.04 -19.53
N ALA A 147 -10.30 -18.93 -18.46
CA ALA A 147 -9.85 -19.22 -17.09
C ALA A 147 -9.55 -20.73 -16.93
N ASP A 148 -8.36 -21.13 -17.34
CA ASP A 148 -7.84 -22.50 -17.20
C ASP A 148 -7.62 -22.85 -15.73
N VAL A 149 -8.02 -24.06 -15.34
CA VAL A 149 -7.82 -24.64 -14.01
C VAL A 149 -6.34 -24.55 -13.61
N LEU A 150 -5.42 -24.74 -14.57
CA LEU A 150 -3.98 -24.65 -14.32
C LEU A 150 -3.53 -23.25 -13.85
N ARG A 151 -4.13 -22.17 -14.39
CA ARG A 151 -3.81 -20.80 -13.96
C ARG A 151 -4.27 -20.56 -12.52
N TRP A 152 -5.45 -21.08 -12.16
CA TRP A 152 -5.97 -21.01 -10.80
C TRP A 152 -5.15 -21.84 -9.81
N GLU A 153 -4.73 -23.04 -10.21
CA GLU A 153 -3.84 -23.87 -9.38
C GLU A 153 -2.50 -23.18 -9.17
N HIS A 154 -1.91 -22.61 -10.23
CA HIS A 154 -0.64 -21.91 -10.14
C HIS A 154 -0.69 -20.68 -9.22
N ILE A 155 -1.73 -19.83 -9.35
CA ILE A 155 -1.86 -18.64 -8.49
C ILE A 155 -2.17 -19.03 -7.04
N THR A 156 -2.93 -20.11 -6.84
CA THR A 156 -3.22 -20.65 -5.51
C THR A 156 -1.95 -21.19 -4.86
N GLU A 157 -1.11 -21.91 -5.61
CA GLU A 157 0.15 -22.42 -5.10
C GLU A 157 1.12 -21.27 -4.78
N SER A 158 1.22 -20.28 -5.66
CA SER A 158 2.01 -19.07 -5.42
C SER A 158 1.59 -18.34 -4.13
N LEU A 159 0.28 -18.27 -3.84
CA LEU A 159 -0.22 -17.68 -2.59
C LEU A 159 0.15 -18.51 -1.36
N LYS A 160 0.11 -19.84 -1.46
CA LYS A 160 0.55 -20.73 -0.36
C LYS A 160 2.05 -20.59 -0.12
N GLU A 161 2.85 -20.60 -1.18
CA GLU A 161 4.30 -20.39 -1.12
C GLU A 161 4.63 -19.05 -0.47
N TRP A 162 4.00 -17.97 -0.92
CA TRP A 162 4.13 -16.65 -0.32
C TRP A 162 3.81 -16.68 1.18
N ARG A 163 2.69 -17.29 1.57
CA ARG A 163 2.28 -17.41 2.98
C ARG A 163 3.27 -18.22 3.81
N ASN A 164 3.84 -19.28 3.25
CA ASN A 164 4.80 -20.15 3.92
C ASN A 164 6.18 -19.50 4.07
N ALA A 165 6.57 -18.65 3.11
CA ALA A 165 7.81 -17.87 3.13
C ALA A 165 7.79 -16.69 4.12
N CYS A 166 6.65 -16.43 4.79
CA CYS A 166 6.52 -15.34 5.75
C CYS A 166 7.57 -15.44 6.87
N ARG A 167 8.41 -14.39 6.98
CA ARG A 167 9.46 -14.29 8.00
C ARG A 167 8.86 -14.28 9.41
N VAL A 168 9.58 -14.83 10.38
CA VAL A 168 9.07 -15.05 11.75
C VAL A 168 8.58 -13.76 12.40
N HIS A 169 9.31 -12.65 12.24
CA HIS A 169 8.94 -11.35 12.84
C HIS A 169 7.71 -10.69 12.20
N MET A 170 7.31 -11.15 11.01
CA MET A 170 6.11 -10.69 10.30
C MET A 170 4.90 -11.56 10.60
N LYS A 171 5.07 -12.69 11.30
CA LYS A 171 3.96 -13.56 11.67
C LYS A 171 3.10 -12.91 12.75
N PRO A 172 1.78 -13.13 12.72
CA PRO A 172 0.92 -12.63 13.77
C PRO A 172 1.25 -13.31 15.10
N PHE A 173 1.03 -12.57 16.18
CA PHE A 173 1.23 -13.02 17.55
C PHE A 173 0.19 -14.07 17.96
N SER A 174 -1.06 -13.87 17.54
CA SER A 174 -2.15 -14.79 17.83
C SER A 174 -3.15 -14.81 16.68
N ARG A 175 -3.92 -15.89 16.61
CA ARG A 175 -5.06 -16.05 15.70
C ARG A 175 -6.21 -16.70 16.43
N GLU A 176 -7.41 -16.19 16.20
CA GLU A 176 -8.65 -16.82 16.65
C GLU A 176 -9.51 -17.15 15.44
N SER A 177 -9.97 -18.39 15.41
CA SER A 177 -10.83 -18.94 14.37
C SER A 177 -12.10 -19.47 15.04
N THR A 178 -12.86 -18.55 15.65
CA THR A 178 -14.19 -18.85 16.21
C THR A 178 -15.26 -18.69 15.14
N SER A 179 -16.35 -19.46 15.25
CA SER A 179 -17.48 -19.46 14.31
C SER A 179 -18.34 -18.20 14.37
N SER A 180 -18.08 -17.30 15.31
CA SER A 180 -18.83 -16.04 15.50
C SER A 180 -18.47 -14.95 14.49
N HIS A 181 -17.33 -15.07 13.79
CA HIS A 181 -16.86 -14.06 12.84
C HIS A 181 -16.72 -14.66 11.43
N LEU A 182 -17.08 -13.87 10.41
CA LEU A 182 -16.95 -14.25 9.00
C LEU A 182 -15.48 -14.38 8.56
N PHE A 183 -14.57 -13.68 9.25
CA PHE A 183 -13.13 -13.70 8.99
C PHE A 183 -12.37 -13.98 10.30
N PRO A 184 -11.20 -14.65 10.23
CA PRO A 184 -10.39 -14.91 11.41
C PRO A 184 -9.88 -13.60 12.01
N LEU A 185 -9.89 -13.53 13.34
CA LEU A 185 -9.21 -12.45 14.07
C LEU A 185 -7.72 -12.76 14.11
N ILE A 186 -6.92 -11.80 13.66
CA ILE A 186 -5.46 -11.92 13.59
C ILE A 186 -4.86 -10.74 14.34
N TRP A 187 -4.03 -11.02 15.34
CA TRP A 187 -3.38 -9.97 16.14
C TRP A 187 -1.90 -9.87 15.80
N PHE A 188 -1.45 -8.66 15.50
CA PHE A 188 -0.05 -8.33 15.29
C PHE A 188 0.47 -7.50 16.46
N LEU A 189 1.75 -7.66 16.78
CA LEU A 189 2.41 -6.77 17.72
C LEU A 189 2.81 -5.48 17.00
N GLN A 190 2.31 -4.34 17.47
CA GLN A 190 2.92 -3.07 17.11
C GLN A 190 4.26 -2.93 17.85
N PRO A 191 5.23 -2.15 17.33
CA PRO A 191 6.50 -1.89 18.01
C PRO A 191 6.32 -1.41 19.47
N CYS A 192 5.21 -0.72 19.74
CA CYS A 192 4.85 -0.29 21.08
C CYS A 192 4.48 -1.43 22.06
N HIS A 193 4.17 -2.63 21.57
CA HIS A 193 3.91 -3.80 22.41
C HIS A 193 5.20 -4.48 22.89
N GLY A 194 6.31 -4.37 22.13
CA GLY A 194 7.63 -4.86 22.53
C GLY A 194 8.35 -3.93 23.53
N ALA A 195 8.03 -2.63 23.48
CA ALA A 195 8.51 -1.64 24.44
C ALA A 195 8.20 -2.05 25.89
N ARG A 196 7.09 -2.75 26.11
CA ARG A 196 6.65 -3.23 27.43
C ARG A 196 7.65 -4.15 28.14
N PHE A 197 8.52 -4.85 27.41
CA PHE A 197 9.49 -5.79 27.97
C PHE A 197 10.91 -5.19 28.12
N ILE A 198 11.09 -3.91 27.80
CA ILE A 198 12.36 -3.23 27.97
C ILE A 198 12.60 -3.06 29.47
N ARG A 199 13.69 -3.64 29.98
CA ARG A 199 14.10 -3.52 31.39
C ARG A 199 15.14 -2.43 31.63
N SER A 200 15.83 -2.00 30.59
CA SER A 200 16.84 -0.95 30.69
C SER A 200 16.17 0.42 30.69
N GLU A 201 16.37 1.18 31.77
CA GLU A 201 15.77 2.51 31.94
C GLU A 201 16.16 3.48 30.81
N SER A 202 17.39 3.41 30.30
CA SER A 202 17.83 4.25 29.18
C SER A 202 17.06 3.95 27.88
N LEU A 203 16.78 2.67 27.61
CA LEU A 203 15.96 2.25 26.47
C LEU A 203 14.48 2.61 26.66
N GLN A 204 13.96 2.54 27.90
CA GLN A 204 12.60 2.97 28.22
C GLN A 204 12.41 4.48 27.94
N GLN A 205 13.37 5.30 28.38
CA GLN A 205 13.38 6.74 28.13
C GLN A 205 13.48 7.06 26.63
N GLU A 206 14.29 6.31 25.88
CA GLU A 206 14.43 6.49 24.44
C GLU A 206 13.13 6.14 23.69
N VAL A 207 12.43 5.08 24.08
CA VAL A 207 11.11 4.77 23.49
C VAL A 207 10.10 5.87 23.75
N ILE A 208 10.02 6.40 24.98
CA ILE A 208 9.13 7.53 25.30
C ILE A 208 9.48 8.75 24.44
N ARG A 209 10.78 9.05 24.29
CA ARG A 209 11.26 10.17 23.46
C ARG A 209 10.83 10.02 22.00
N GLN A 210 10.96 8.83 21.44
CA GLN A 210 10.54 8.54 20.06
C GLN A 210 9.01 8.63 19.88
N LEU A 211 8.23 8.14 20.84
CA LEU A 211 6.77 8.28 20.81
C LEU A 211 6.33 9.75 20.83
N HIS A 212 6.99 10.60 21.63
CA HIS A 212 6.76 12.04 21.62
C HIS A 212 7.17 12.70 20.31
N ALA A 213 8.29 12.29 19.70
CA ALA A 213 8.72 12.77 18.39
C ALA A 213 7.71 12.41 17.29
N CYS A 214 7.17 11.19 17.31
CA CYS A 214 6.08 10.77 16.41
C CYS A 214 4.82 11.64 16.60
N LYS A 215 4.43 11.93 17.85
CA LYS A 215 3.30 12.85 18.11
C LYS A 215 3.54 14.24 17.52
N ALA A 216 4.75 14.78 17.65
CA ALA A 216 5.08 16.10 17.10
C ALA A 216 5.10 16.12 15.57
N SER A 217 5.55 15.03 14.95
CA SER A 217 5.67 14.92 13.48
C SER A 217 4.32 14.69 12.80
N ILE A 218 3.48 13.81 13.35
CA ILE A 218 2.26 13.33 12.66
C ILE A 218 0.97 13.47 13.49
N GLY A 219 1.01 14.14 14.64
CA GLY A 219 -0.18 14.41 15.47
C GLY A 219 -0.73 13.19 16.21
N TRP A 220 0.01 12.07 16.28
CA TRP A 220 -0.48 10.81 16.84
C TRP A 220 -0.73 10.88 18.36
N PRO A 221 -1.92 10.48 18.87
CA PRO A 221 -2.24 10.55 20.30
C PRO A 221 -1.58 9.41 21.13
N VAL A 222 -0.29 9.56 21.39
CA VAL A 222 0.54 8.53 22.09
C VAL A 222 0.42 8.50 23.62
N GLN A 223 -0.30 9.44 24.24
CA GLN A 223 -0.25 9.63 25.70
C GLN A 223 -0.75 8.41 26.48
N ARG A 224 -1.84 7.78 26.01
CA ARG A 224 -2.38 6.56 26.62
C ARG A 224 -1.37 5.43 26.60
N LEU A 225 -0.72 5.23 25.45
CA LEU A 225 0.29 4.20 25.26
C LEU A 225 1.53 4.42 26.17
N ILE A 226 1.99 5.66 26.31
CA ILE A 226 3.11 6.00 27.22
C ILE A 226 2.74 5.67 28.67
N ASN A 227 1.52 6.00 29.10
CA ASN A 227 1.06 5.71 30.45
C ASN A 227 0.98 4.19 30.69
N ASP A 228 0.46 3.43 29.73
CA ASP A 228 0.37 1.97 29.80
C ASP A 228 1.76 1.30 29.88
N LEU A 229 2.76 1.85 29.16
CA LEU A 229 4.14 1.36 29.20
C LEU A 229 4.81 1.63 30.56
N LYS A 230 4.68 2.85 31.08
CA LYS A 230 5.24 3.22 32.39
C LYS A 230 4.67 2.36 33.51
N ALA A 231 3.35 2.21 33.55
CA ALA A 231 2.68 1.37 34.54
C ALA A 231 3.20 -0.07 34.49
N HIS A 232 3.54 -0.58 33.30
CA HIS A 232 4.04 -1.94 33.19
C HIS A 232 5.50 -2.11 33.62
N TRP A 233 6.37 -1.15 33.28
CA TRP A 233 7.75 -1.18 33.72
C TRP A 233 7.90 -1.04 35.24
N GLU A 234 6.99 -0.29 35.88
CA GLU A 234 6.94 -0.18 37.34
C GLU A 234 6.47 -1.48 38.01
N MET A 235 5.57 -2.25 37.38
CA MET A 235 5.10 -3.54 37.91
C MET A 235 6.15 -4.65 37.86
N ASP A 236 7.08 -4.61 36.90
CA ASP A 236 8.13 -5.63 36.71
C ASP A 236 9.42 -5.34 37.51
N GLN A 237 9.49 -4.23 38.26
CA GLN A 237 10.61 -3.85 39.13
C GLN A 237 10.40 -4.19 40.62
N ALA A 238 9.22 -4.71 40.98
CA ALA A 238 8.87 -5.18 42.32
C ALA A 238 9.00 -6.71 42.44
#